data_AF-A0A3N2JPR8-F1
#
_entry.id   AF-A0A3N2JPR8-F1
#
_cell.length_a   1.000
_cell.length_b   1.000
_cell.length_c   1.000
_cell.angle_alpha   90.00
_cell.angle_beta   90.00
_cell.angle_gamma   90.00
#
_symmetry.space_group_name_H-M   'P 1'
#
loop_
_entity.id
_entity.type
_entity.pdbx_description
1 polymer ?
#
loop_
_entity_poly.entity_id
_entity_poly.type
_entity_poly.pdbx_seq_one_letter_code
_entity_poly.pdbx_strand_id
1 'polypeptide(L)'
;MTGQRSAVRQRPRARRGLVAALAVALAGTVSVGSIGILGPLGAVAATDTDYASWTFTGTNHSYAGTVDLATGFPAVTLASDSRTPPSPPVVSGSTVWLPLGTPFAGTFGPSRDQPYLSLRPYADNPTSPSTTTYTFATPTPVGTWGVNLGDVDAERLVVSALGADGLPVAAADLGFGPPYSYCAASPRSSSCSGQAAPYATPTVVPAATSVTVEDPLCPTIDATRCDTQGAAAFFVPTVPLTSLTITSTQKQGLPAYQTWFATLRGTITGAVAPACPLEDPPSVELLSADGAVVATAAVGDDGSYAFGPLARGVGYTVRVDPGTLPAGAASTPRDLGVLDLAEVTAPDLDVTVPRAVRGTATGPGAGGAAVVLTPAAGAAVRTTAADDGAYAFDDVAPGEYVVTLEPAAGSDATVEPAQASVTVGCDDVVVPAFTLTEPDPEPTPTPTPTEPTPTPTPTEPTPTEPTPAPTPTASATAEPTPSTEPTETPTTVATATALPAATASFAAAADGPNLAADGVTGPADTGGLAATGSAATVPAAVASAALLLLGITLLLARRRS
;
A
#
# COMPACT_ATOMS: atom_id res chain seq x y z
N MET A 1 30.20 17.30 -84.84
CA MET A 1 28.82 16.79 -85.02
C MET A 1 27.93 17.52 -84.01
N THR A 2 26.96 18.29 -84.53
CA THR A 2 25.66 18.72 -83.92
C THR A 2 25.62 19.00 -82.40
N GLY A 3 25.24 20.14 -81.82
CA GLY A 3 24.60 21.38 -82.28
C GLY A 3 23.64 21.90 -81.17
N GLN A 4 23.75 23.20 -80.79
CA GLN A 4 22.74 24.10 -80.12
C GLN A 4 22.16 23.70 -78.74
N ARG A 5 21.67 24.58 -77.83
CA ARG A 5 21.65 26.04 -77.54
C ARG A 5 21.02 26.21 -76.13
N SER A 6 21.47 27.24 -75.38
CA SER A 6 20.73 28.14 -74.44
C SER A 6 19.81 27.55 -73.33
N ALA A 7 20.12 27.64 -72.03
CA ALA A 7 20.09 28.79 -71.10
C ALA A 7 18.70 29.12 -70.48
N VAL A 8 18.54 28.92 -69.16
CA VAL A 8 17.68 29.73 -68.27
C VAL A 8 18.33 29.84 -66.89
N ARG A 9 18.39 31.08 -66.36
CA ARG A 9 18.97 31.49 -65.08
C ARG A 9 18.06 31.08 -63.90
N GLN A 10 18.65 30.59 -62.81
CA GLN A 10 18.10 30.72 -61.46
C GLN A 10 19.16 31.36 -60.55
N ARG A 11 18.75 32.35 -59.76
CA ARG A 11 19.50 32.85 -58.61
C ARG A 11 18.57 33.00 -57.40
N PRO A 12 19.12 32.91 -56.17
CA PRO A 12 18.46 32.35 -55.01
C PRO A 12 18.05 33.42 -54.00
N ARG A 13 17.29 33.05 -52.96
CA ARG A 13 17.42 33.68 -51.63
C ARG A 13 16.75 32.88 -50.51
N ALA A 14 17.54 32.69 -49.47
CA ALA A 14 17.18 32.21 -48.14
C ALA A 14 16.22 33.15 -47.42
N ARG A 15 15.49 32.62 -46.42
CA ARG A 15 15.11 33.39 -45.22
C ARG A 15 14.82 32.47 -44.03
N ARG A 16 15.44 32.83 -42.90
CA ARG A 16 15.24 32.35 -41.53
C ARG A 16 13.88 32.78 -40.98
N GLY A 17 13.39 32.06 -39.97
CA GLY A 17 12.02 32.13 -39.46
C GLY A 17 11.70 33.22 -38.43
N LEU A 18 10.47 33.14 -37.93
CA LEU A 18 9.99 33.56 -36.62
C LEU A 18 8.57 33.00 -36.46
N VAL A 19 8.27 32.29 -35.37
CA VAL A 19 6.91 31.88 -35.00
C VAL A 19 6.40 32.90 -33.98
N ALA A 20 5.25 33.51 -34.27
CA ALA A 20 4.52 34.39 -33.35
C ALA A 20 3.15 33.77 -33.09
N ALA A 21 2.80 33.62 -31.81
CA ALA A 21 1.51 33.19 -31.32
C ALA A 21 0.48 34.34 -31.45
N LEU A 22 -0.75 34.02 -31.84
CA LEU A 22 -1.88 34.93 -31.74
C LEU A 22 -3.13 34.15 -31.28
N ALA A 23 -3.60 34.49 -30.09
CA ALA A 23 -4.88 34.07 -29.54
C ALA A 23 -6.02 34.90 -30.17
N VAL A 24 -7.11 34.25 -30.57
CA VAL A 24 -8.35 34.92 -31.00
C VAL A 24 -9.49 34.44 -30.11
N ALA A 25 -10.04 35.38 -29.34
CA ALA A 25 -11.31 35.25 -28.66
C ALA A 25 -12.45 35.45 -29.65
N LEU A 26 -13.47 34.59 -29.63
CA LEU A 26 -14.74 34.84 -30.33
C LEU A 26 -15.91 34.66 -29.36
N ALA A 27 -16.52 35.78 -28.99
CA ALA A 27 -17.84 35.84 -28.38
C ALA A 27 -18.89 35.82 -29.50
N GLY A 28 -19.89 34.95 -29.38
CA GLY A 28 -21.03 34.88 -30.28
C GLY A 28 -22.27 34.40 -29.54
N THR A 29 -23.13 35.33 -29.15
CA THR A 29 -24.49 35.07 -28.67
C THR A 29 -25.43 34.82 -29.84
N VAL A 30 -26.14 33.68 -29.85
CA VAL A 30 -27.33 33.44 -30.68
C VAL A 30 -28.48 32.97 -29.80
N SER A 31 -29.64 33.59 -30.04
CA SER A 31 -30.88 33.49 -29.29
C SER A 31 -31.65 32.19 -29.52
N VAL A 32 -32.44 31.86 -28.49
CA VAL A 32 -33.30 30.69 -28.23
C VAL A 32 -34.18 30.24 -29.40
N GLY A 33 -34.09 28.95 -29.74
CA GLY A 33 -35.10 28.16 -30.45
C GLY A 33 -35.31 26.85 -29.69
N SER A 34 -36.55 26.60 -29.28
CA SER A 34 -36.97 25.55 -28.34
C SER A 34 -36.59 24.14 -28.80
N ILE A 35 -35.63 23.51 -28.13
CA ILE A 35 -35.32 22.07 -28.22
C ILE A 35 -35.53 21.51 -26.82
N GLY A 36 -36.30 20.41 -26.74
CA GLY A 36 -36.63 19.73 -25.48
C GLY A 36 -35.39 19.46 -24.66
N ILE A 37 -35.48 19.73 -23.37
CA ILE A 37 -34.43 19.47 -22.38
C ILE A 37 -34.24 17.96 -22.29
N LEU A 38 -33.36 17.42 -23.13
CA LEU A 38 -32.59 16.24 -22.76
C LEU A 38 -31.60 16.76 -21.73
N GLY A 39 -31.85 16.48 -20.45
CA GLY A 39 -30.85 16.74 -19.41
C GLY A 39 -29.53 16.08 -19.84
N PRO A 40 -28.36 16.68 -19.56
CA PRO A 40 -27.11 15.99 -19.81
C PRO A 40 -27.19 14.65 -19.08
N LEU A 41 -27.13 13.55 -19.84
CA LEU A 41 -26.79 12.26 -19.28
C LEU A 41 -25.51 12.51 -18.50
N GLY A 42 -25.57 12.39 -17.17
CA GLY A 42 -24.38 12.55 -16.35
C GLY A 42 -23.31 11.65 -16.94
N ALA A 43 -22.17 12.23 -17.31
CA ALA A 43 -20.98 11.44 -17.58
C ALA A 43 -20.73 10.66 -16.30
N VAL A 44 -21.08 9.37 -16.31
CA VAL A 44 -20.64 8.46 -15.26
C VAL A 44 -19.12 8.53 -15.35
N ALA A 45 -18.46 8.96 -14.28
CA ALA A 45 -17.01 8.90 -14.24
C ALA A 45 -16.63 7.46 -14.58
N ALA A 46 -15.81 7.27 -15.61
CA ALA A 46 -15.32 5.94 -15.94
C ALA A 46 -14.63 5.40 -14.68
N THR A 47 -15.01 4.20 -14.26
CA THR A 47 -14.31 3.52 -13.17
C THR A 47 -12.85 3.40 -13.57
N ASP A 48 -11.95 4.00 -12.80
CA ASP A 48 -10.52 3.91 -13.10
C ASP A 48 -10.09 2.44 -12.95
N THR A 49 -9.79 1.80 -14.07
CA THR A 49 -9.63 0.35 -14.19
C THR A 49 -8.49 0.03 -15.15
N ASP A 50 -7.75 -1.02 -14.86
CA ASP A 50 -6.82 -1.65 -15.79
C ASP A 50 -7.45 -2.88 -16.41
N TYR A 51 -7.35 -3.02 -17.72
CA TYR A 51 -7.47 -4.32 -18.37
C TYR A 51 -6.09 -4.89 -18.60
N ALA A 52 -5.96 -6.21 -18.44
CA ALA A 52 -4.67 -6.86 -18.57
C ALA A 52 -4.05 -6.66 -19.95
N SER A 53 -2.74 -6.45 -19.96
CA SER A 53 -1.90 -6.66 -21.13
C SER A 53 -1.27 -8.05 -21.07
N TRP A 54 -0.84 -8.56 -22.23
CA TRP A 54 -0.53 -9.97 -22.40
C TRP A 54 0.80 -10.16 -23.12
N THR A 55 1.65 -11.01 -22.57
CA THR A 55 2.64 -11.73 -23.38
C THR A 55 2.14 -13.16 -23.58
N PHE A 56 2.22 -13.66 -24.80
CA PHE A 56 1.80 -15.02 -25.11
C PHE A 56 2.70 -15.59 -26.21
N THR A 57 3.48 -16.60 -25.87
CA THR A 57 4.53 -17.15 -26.71
C THR A 57 4.50 -18.67 -26.67
N GLY A 58 5.15 -19.31 -27.63
CA GLY A 58 5.22 -20.77 -27.73
C GLY A 58 4.60 -21.28 -29.02
N THR A 59 4.28 -22.57 -29.02
CA THR A 59 3.77 -23.29 -30.19
C THR A 59 2.52 -24.08 -29.81
N ASN A 60 1.88 -24.69 -30.81
CA ASN A 60 0.68 -25.50 -30.64
C ASN A 60 0.80 -26.45 -29.41
N HIS A 61 -0.19 -26.40 -28.51
CA HIS A 61 -0.24 -27.18 -27.27
C HIS A 61 0.84 -26.91 -26.22
N SER A 62 1.64 -25.86 -26.39
CA SER A 62 2.71 -25.51 -25.46
C SER A 62 2.96 -24.01 -25.48
N TYR A 63 2.06 -23.28 -24.81
CA TYR A 63 2.12 -21.84 -24.67
C TYR A 63 2.48 -21.42 -23.25
N ALA A 64 3.21 -20.32 -23.15
CA ALA A 64 3.56 -19.65 -21.91
C ALA A 64 3.51 -18.12 -22.09
N GLY A 65 3.33 -17.40 -20.99
CA GLY A 65 3.20 -15.95 -21.05
C GLY A 65 3.03 -15.29 -19.69
N THR A 66 2.75 -13.99 -19.71
CA THR A 66 2.47 -13.15 -18.55
C THR A 66 1.17 -12.40 -18.74
N VAL A 67 0.51 -12.10 -17.62
CA VAL A 67 -0.67 -11.23 -17.55
C VAL A 67 -0.28 -10.05 -16.67
N ASP A 68 -0.17 -8.88 -17.28
CA ASP A 68 0.26 -7.66 -16.60
C ASP A 68 -0.95 -6.75 -16.36
N LEU A 69 -1.18 -6.42 -15.09
CA LEU A 69 -2.23 -5.53 -14.58
C LEU A 69 -1.57 -4.37 -13.82
N ALA A 70 -2.38 -3.47 -13.25
CA ALA A 70 -1.91 -2.26 -12.57
C ALA A 70 -0.84 -2.55 -11.51
N THR A 71 0.07 -1.58 -11.32
CA THR A 71 1.18 -1.68 -10.37
C THR A 71 0.70 -2.11 -8.98
N GLY A 72 1.36 -3.11 -8.43
CA GLY A 72 1.04 -3.73 -7.13
C GLY A 72 0.08 -4.92 -7.22
N PHE A 73 -0.60 -5.15 -8.35
CA PHE A 73 -1.26 -6.44 -8.58
C PHE A 73 -0.19 -7.55 -8.66
N PRO A 74 -0.44 -8.76 -8.12
CA PRO A 74 0.53 -9.84 -8.18
C PRO A 74 0.96 -10.15 -9.62
N ALA A 75 2.27 -10.33 -9.83
CA ALA A 75 2.76 -10.77 -11.14
C ALA A 75 2.12 -12.12 -11.51
N VAL A 76 1.62 -12.24 -12.75
CA VAL A 76 0.90 -13.42 -13.21
C VAL A 76 1.66 -14.09 -14.34
N THR A 77 1.88 -15.39 -14.20
CA THR A 77 2.35 -16.23 -15.30
C THR A 77 1.22 -17.11 -15.80
N LEU A 78 1.21 -17.41 -17.10
CA LEU A 78 0.23 -18.28 -17.72
C LEU A 78 0.91 -19.44 -18.45
N ALA A 79 0.31 -20.61 -18.38
CA ALA A 79 0.66 -21.78 -19.19
C ALA A 79 -0.62 -22.36 -19.82
N SER A 80 -0.56 -22.74 -21.10
CA SER A 80 -1.71 -23.26 -21.83
C SER A 80 -1.30 -24.33 -22.84
N ASP A 81 -2.06 -25.43 -22.90
CA ASP A 81 -1.96 -26.45 -23.94
C ASP A 81 -3.05 -26.28 -25.03
N SER A 82 -3.68 -25.09 -25.11
CA SER A 82 -4.60 -24.73 -26.19
C SER A 82 -3.98 -25.06 -27.55
N ARG A 83 -4.80 -25.49 -28.50
CA ARG A 83 -4.36 -25.58 -29.89
C ARG A 83 -4.18 -24.21 -30.52
N THR A 84 -3.39 -24.16 -31.59
CA THR A 84 -3.10 -22.97 -32.37
C THR A 84 -4.40 -22.35 -32.90
N PRO A 85 -4.71 -21.10 -32.54
CA PRO A 85 -5.83 -20.39 -33.12
C PRO A 85 -5.54 -19.97 -34.58
N PRO A 86 -6.56 -19.78 -35.42
CA PRO A 86 -6.40 -19.29 -36.80
C PRO A 86 -5.96 -17.82 -36.87
N SER A 87 -6.09 -17.09 -35.76
CA SER A 87 -5.63 -15.72 -35.53
C SER A 87 -4.64 -15.69 -34.37
N PRO A 88 -3.91 -14.59 -34.14
CA PRO A 88 -3.13 -14.43 -32.92
C PRO A 88 -4.00 -14.66 -31.67
N PRO A 89 -3.48 -15.35 -30.64
CA PRO A 89 -4.22 -15.63 -29.41
C PRO A 89 -4.50 -14.35 -28.61
N VAL A 90 -3.60 -13.38 -28.65
CA VAL A 90 -3.84 -12.04 -28.09
C VAL A 90 -4.59 -11.21 -29.12
N VAL A 91 -5.85 -10.86 -28.81
CA VAL A 91 -6.73 -10.08 -29.67
C VAL A 91 -6.88 -8.68 -29.09
N SER A 92 -6.85 -7.64 -29.93
CA SER A 92 -6.77 -6.24 -29.50
C SER A 92 -8.03 -5.65 -28.85
N GLY A 93 -9.17 -6.34 -28.90
CA GLY A 93 -10.43 -5.80 -28.39
C GLY A 93 -11.08 -4.71 -29.26
N SER A 94 -10.58 -4.44 -30.47
CA SER A 94 -11.15 -3.39 -31.34
C SER A 94 -12.47 -3.80 -32.01
N THR A 95 -12.69 -5.12 -32.17
CA THR A 95 -13.90 -5.69 -32.78
C THR A 95 -14.82 -6.30 -31.72
N VAL A 96 -14.31 -7.30 -30.99
CA VAL A 96 -15.02 -7.93 -29.86
C VAL A 96 -14.58 -7.24 -28.57
N TRP A 97 -15.54 -6.73 -27.82
CA TRP A 97 -15.28 -6.05 -26.54
C TRP A 97 -16.56 -6.03 -25.70
N LEU A 98 -16.41 -5.79 -24.41
CA LEU A 98 -17.47 -5.78 -23.41
C LEU A 98 -18.04 -4.35 -23.29
N PRO A 99 -19.31 -4.12 -23.65
CA PRO A 99 -19.92 -2.81 -23.50
C PRO A 99 -20.21 -2.45 -22.04
N LEU A 100 -20.18 -1.16 -21.70
CA LEU A 100 -20.47 -0.66 -20.34
C LEU A 100 -21.79 -1.19 -19.75
N GLY A 101 -22.77 -1.49 -20.58
CA GLY A 101 -24.05 -2.08 -20.15
C GLY A 101 -23.99 -3.56 -19.74
N THR A 102 -22.84 -4.22 -19.82
CA THR A 102 -22.67 -5.59 -19.31
C THR A 102 -22.35 -5.59 -17.82
N PRO A 103 -22.71 -6.64 -17.07
CA PRO A 103 -22.43 -6.71 -15.63
C PRO A 103 -20.94 -6.52 -15.28
N PHE A 104 -20.04 -7.17 -16.02
CA PHE A 104 -18.59 -7.06 -15.78
C PHE A 104 -18.08 -5.64 -16.05
N ALA A 105 -18.46 -5.05 -17.19
CA ALA A 105 -18.03 -3.71 -17.56
C ALA A 105 -18.72 -2.62 -16.70
N GLY A 106 -19.85 -2.91 -16.08
CA GLY A 106 -20.46 -2.04 -15.07
C GLY A 106 -19.57 -1.85 -13.84
N THR A 107 -18.73 -2.83 -13.51
CA THR A 107 -17.72 -2.74 -12.46
C THR A 107 -16.39 -2.22 -12.99
N PHE A 108 -15.88 -2.82 -14.07
CA PHE A 108 -14.51 -2.64 -14.56
C PHE A 108 -14.39 -1.68 -15.77
N GLY A 109 -15.47 -0.97 -16.11
CA GLY A 109 -15.52 -0.16 -17.33
C GLY A 109 -15.56 -1.00 -18.62
N PRO A 110 -15.81 -0.39 -19.80
CA PRO A 110 -15.87 -1.10 -21.07
C PRO A 110 -14.48 -1.58 -21.54
N SER A 111 -14.42 -2.72 -22.22
CA SER A 111 -13.15 -3.31 -22.70
C SER A 111 -12.80 -2.94 -24.16
N ARG A 112 -13.37 -1.87 -24.69
CA ARG A 112 -13.09 -1.44 -26.07
C ARG A 112 -11.61 -1.09 -26.23
N ASP A 113 -10.98 -1.66 -27.25
CA ASP A 113 -9.54 -1.51 -27.52
C ASP A 113 -8.64 -2.04 -26.38
N GLN A 114 -9.18 -2.90 -25.51
CA GLN A 114 -8.45 -3.60 -24.47
C GLN A 114 -8.22 -5.05 -24.87
N PRO A 115 -6.98 -5.56 -24.79
CA PRO A 115 -6.67 -6.87 -25.30
C PRO A 115 -7.22 -8.00 -24.42
N TYR A 116 -7.48 -9.14 -25.05
CA TYR A 116 -7.92 -10.37 -24.39
C TYR A 116 -7.29 -11.59 -25.04
N LEU A 117 -7.32 -12.73 -24.34
CA LEU A 117 -6.90 -14.01 -24.92
C LEU A 117 -8.08 -14.76 -25.53
N SER A 118 -7.90 -15.25 -26.76
CA SER A 118 -8.78 -16.22 -27.42
C SER A 118 -8.10 -17.60 -27.44
N LEU A 119 -8.71 -18.57 -26.76
CA LEU A 119 -8.15 -19.89 -26.51
C LEU A 119 -9.15 -20.97 -26.94
N ARG A 120 -8.64 -22.19 -27.17
CA ARG A 120 -9.41 -23.30 -27.78
C ARG A 120 -9.17 -24.62 -27.04
N PRO A 121 -10.06 -25.61 -27.15
CA PRO A 121 -9.79 -26.98 -26.71
C PRO A 121 -8.55 -27.57 -27.37
N TYR A 122 -7.89 -28.52 -26.69
CA TYR A 122 -6.69 -29.20 -27.20
C TYR A 122 -6.95 -29.85 -28.56
N ALA A 123 -8.13 -30.44 -28.75
CA ALA A 123 -8.64 -30.80 -30.07
C ALA A 123 -10.16 -30.64 -30.14
N ASP A 124 -10.70 -30.55 -31.37
CA ASP A 124 -12.14 -30.52 -31.65
C ASP A 124 -12.77 -31.90 -31.44
N ASN A 125 -12.87 -32.30 -30.18
CA ASN A 125 -13.66 -33.43 -29.72
C ASN A 125 -13.92 -33.32 -28.20
N PRO A 126 -14.95 -34.02 -27.68
CA PRO A 126 -15.30 -33.95 -26.27
C PRO A 126 -14.31 -34.63 -25.31
N THR A 127 -13.28 -35.33 -25.82
CA THR A 127 -12.34 -36.11 -25.00
C THR A 127 -10.95 -35.50 -24.91
N SER A 128 -10.70 -34.37 -25.58
CA SER A 128 -9.40 -33.70 -25.64
C SER A 128 -9.52 -32.25 -25.19
N PRO A 129 -9.78 -32.00 -23.89
CA PRO A 129 -9.86 -30.66 -23.37
C PRO A 129 -8.47 -29.99 -23.36
N SER A 130 -8.43 -28.67 -23.49
CA SER A 130 -7.24 -27.90 -23.10
C SER A 130 -7.34 -27.43 -21.66
N THR A 131 -6.20 -27.12 -21.06
CA THR A 131 -6.02 -26.52 -19.76
C THR A 131 -5.20 -25.25 -19.91
N THR A 132 -5.69 -24.16 -19.32
CA THR A 132 -4.96 -22.91 -19.14
C THR A 132 -4.87 -22.61 -17.66
N THR A 133 -3.65 -22.44 -17.14
CA THR A 133 -3.41 -22.15 -15.72
C THR A 133 -2.71 -20.81 -15.59
N TYR A 134 -3.28 -19.94 -14.78
CA TYR A 134 -2.69 -18.68 -14.32
C TYR A 134 -2.15 -18.89 -12.91
N THR A 135 -0.90 -18.49 -12.68
CA THR A 135 -0.23 -18.58 -11.38
C THR A 135 0.13 -17.18 -10.93
N PHE A 136 -0.28 -16.83 -9.71
CA PHE A 136 -0.05 -15.53 -9.10
C PHE A 136 1.17 -15.60 -8.17
N ALA A 137 2.11 -14.66 -8.29
CA ALA A 137 3.33 -14.64 -7.49
C ALA A 137 3.06 -14.47 -5.98
N THR A 138 1.98 -13.76 -5.65
CA THR A 138 1.44 -13.59 -4.30
C THR A 138 -0.09 -13.74 -4.36
N PRO A 139 -0.77 -14.04 -3.23
CA PRO A 139 -2.22 -14.16 -3.22
C PRO A 139 -2.93 -12.91 -3.76
N THR A 140 -3.91 -13.09 -4.64
CA THR A 140 -4.63 -11.96 -5.27
C THR A 140 -5.42 -11.12 -4.27
N PRO A 141 -5.64 -9.82 -4.55
CA PRO A 141 -6.59 -9.03 -3.78
C PRO A 141 -8.02 -9.59 -3.90
N VAL A 142 -8.88 -9.23 -2.95
CA VAL A 142 -10.27 -9.71 -2.88
C VAL A 142 -11.22 -8.64 -3.42
N GLY A 143 -12.13 -9.02 -4.32
CA GLY A 143 -13.25 -8.16 -4.72
C GLY A 143 -12.91 -6.98 -5.66
N THR A 144 -11.64 -6.71 -5.92
CA THR A 144 -11.18 -5.55 -6.70
C THR A 144 -10.66 -5.91 -8.09
N TRP A 145 -10.69 -7.18 -8.46
CA TRP A 145 -10.32 -7.68 -9.78
C TRP A 145 -11.29 -8.77 -10.22
N GLY A 146 -11.32 -9.07 -11.51
CA GLY A 146 -12.17 -10.14 -12.01
C GLY A 146 -11.77 -10.63 -13.39
N VAL A 147 -12.45 -11.70 -13.79
CA VAL A 147 -12.28 -12.33 -15.09
C VAL A 147 -13.62 -12.39 -15.79
N ASN A 148 -13.64 -12.00 -17.06
CA ASN A 148 -14.76 -12.26 -17.96
C ASN A 148 -14.40 -13.38 -18.93
N LEU A 149 -15.28 -14.37 -19.04
CA LEU A 149 -15.26 -15.45 -20.01
C LEU A 149 -16.31 -15.14 -21.08
N GLY A 150 -15.89 -14.92 -22.32
CA GLY A 150 -16.77 -14.65 -23.46
C GLY A 150 -16.75 -15.75 -24.50
N ASP A 151 -17.74 -15.71 -25.39
CA ASP A 151 -17.91 -16.64 -26.51
C ASP A 151 -18.17 -18.09 -26.09
N VAL A 152 -18.71 -18.28 -24.87
CA VAL A 152 -18.89 -19.60 -24.26
C VAL A 152 -20.18 -20.27 -24.72
N ASP A 153 -20.22 -20.71 -25.98
CA ASP A 153 -21.41 -21.32 -26.58
C ASP A 153 -21.17 -22.56 -27.46
N ALA A 154 -19.91 -22.83 -27.83
CA ALA A 154 -19.49 -24.02 -28.55
C ALA A 154 -18.66 -24.99 -27.68
N GLU A 155 -18.20 -24.52 -26.52
CA GLU A 155 -17.42 -25.26 -25.54
C GLU A 155 -18.06 -25.27 -24.15
N ARG A 156 -17.55 -26.17 -23.33
CA ARG A 156 -17.74 -26.19 -21.89
C ARG A 156 -16.44 -25.74 -21.23
N LEU A 157 -16.55 -24.75 -20.36
CA LEU A 157 -15.47 -24.34 -19.47
C LEU A 157 -15.68 -24.92 -18.07
N VAL A 158 -14.62 -25.43 -17.47
CA VAL A 158 -14.58 -25.76 -16.04
C VAL A 158 -13.52 -24.87 -15.40
N VAL A 159 -13.96 -24.06 -14.44
CA VAL A 159 -13.11 -23.08 -13.73
C VAL A 159 -12.88 -23.58 -12.32
N SER A 160 -11.62 -23.61 -11.90
CA SER A 160 -11.19 -23.99 -10.55
C SER A 160 -10.00 -23.14 -10.13
N ALA A 161 -9.72 -23.06 -8.83
CA ALA A 161 -8.64 -22.24 -8.31
C ALA A 161 -8.04 -22.85 -7.02
N LEU A 162 -6.83 -22.43 -6.69
CA LEU A 162 -6.21 -22.66 -5.39
C LEU A 162 -6.18 -21.35 -4.58
N GLY A 163 -6.46 -21.45 -3.28
CA GLY A 163 -6.45 -20.34 -2.34
C GLY A 163 -5.05 -20.01 -1.82
N ALA A 164 -4.95 -19.01 -0.95
CA ALA A 164 -3.71 -18.66 -0.24
C ALA A 164 -3.17 -19.79 0.66
N ASP A 165 -4.04 -20.69 1.11
CA ASP A 165 -3.72 -21.89 1.89
C ASP A 165 -3.26 -23.08 1.03
N GLY A 166 -3.26 -22.92 -0.30
CA GLY A 166 -2.94 -23.98 -1.26
C GLY A 166 -4.06 -25.01 -1.43
N LEU A 167 -5.24 -24.79 -0.86
CA LEU A 167 -6.39 -25.69 -0.99
C LEU A 167 -7.29 -25.27 -2.16
N PRO A 168 -8.09 -26.21 -2.72
CA PRO A 168 -9.10 -25.88 -3.71
C PRO A 168 -10.13 -24.89 -3.17
N VAL A 169 -10.38 -23.82 -3.92
CA VAL A 169 -11.38 -22.79 -3.57
C VAL A 169 -12.79 -23.31 -3.83
N ALA A 170 -13.72 -23.04 -2.90
CA ALA A 170 -15.11 -23.41 -3.08
C ALA A 170 -15.74 -22.65 -4.25
N ALA A 171 -16.68 -23.27 -4.96
CA ALA A 171 -17.31 -22.64 -6.13
C ALA A 171 -18.02 -21.31 -5.80
N ALA A 172 -18.57 -21.18 -4.59
CA ALA A 172 -19.18 -19.94 -4.12
C ALA A 172 -18.15 -18.81 -3.97
N ASP A 173 -16.92 -19.15 -3.55
CA ASP A 173 -15.88 -18.18 -3.23
C ASP A 173 -15.17 -17.63 -4.49
N LEU A 174 -15.31 -18.32 -5.63
CA LEU A 174 -14.93 -17.79 -6.95
C LEU A 174 -15.74 -16.54 -7.32
N GLY A 175 -16.95 -16.38 -6.78
CA GLY A 175 -17.75 -15.16 -6.95
C GLY A 175 -18.31 -14.96 -8.35
N PHE A 176 -18.84 -16.03 -8.96
CA PHE A 176 -19.52 -15.92 -10.26
C PHE A 176 -20.79 -15.06 -10.17
N GLY A 177 -20.89 -14.07 -11.06
CA GLY A 177 -22.09 -13.28 -11.26
C GLY A 177 -23.09 -13.95 -12.20
N PRO A 178 -24.25 -13.30 -12.45
CA PRO A 178 -25.21 -13.79 -13.42
C PRO A 178 -24.58 -13.82 -14.83
N PRO A 179 -24.76 -14.92 -15.60
CA PRO A 179 -24.32 -14.96 -17.00
C PRO A 179 -25.14 -13.99 -17.85
N TYR A 180 -24.58 -13.60 -18.98
CA TYR A 180 -25.17 -12.59 -19.85
C TYR A 180 -24.75 -12.79 -21.31
N SER A 181 -25.26 -11.94 -22.20
CA SER A 181 -24.74 -11.81 -23.55
C SER A 181 -24.23 -10.39 -23.80
N TYR A 182 -22.97 -10.20 -24.18
CA TYR A 182 -22.47 -8.87 -24.52
C TYR A 182 -23.11 -8.30 -25.81
N CYS A 183 -23.74 -9.14 -26.64
CA CYS A 183 -24.53 -8.68 -27.78
C CYS A 183 -25.89 -8.06 -27.40
N ALA A 184 -26.36 -8.29 -26.17
CA ALA A 184 -27.56 -7.65 -25.65
C ALA A 184 -27.31 -6.19 -25.21
N ALA A 185 -26.06 -5.80 -24.94
CA ALA A 185 -25.72 -4.47 -24.42
C ALA A 185 -25.56 -3.41 -25.52
N SER A 186 -25.65 -2.13 -25.15
CA SER A 186 -25.45 -0.98 -26.04
C SER A 186 -24.42 0.01 -25.47
N PRO A 187 -23.55 0.65 -26.29
CA PRO A 187 -23.35 0.38 -27.72
C PRO A 187 -22.84 -1.04 -27.95
N ARG A 188 -23.26 -1.66 -29.07
CA ARG A 188 -22.89 -3.05 -29.37
C ARG A 188 -21.46 -3.15 -29.87
N SER A 189 -20.78 -4.23 -29.46
CA SER A 189 -19.56 -4.69 -30.12
C SER A 189 -19.84 -4.98 -31.60
N SER A 190 -18.86 -4.69 -32.47
CA SER A 190 -19.03 -4.83 -33.91
C SER A 190 -19.15 -6.30 -34.35
N SER A 191 -18.63 -7.25 -33.57
CA SER A 191 -18.86 -8.69 -33.82
C SER A 191 -20.32 -9.12 -33.66
N CYS A 192 -21.10 -8.36 -32.89
CA CYS A 192 -22.53 -8.59 -32.72
C CYS A 192 -23.39 -8.02 -33.86
N SER A 193 -22.77 -7.46 -34.90
CA SER A 193 -23.51 -6.97 -36.07
C SER A 193 -24.27 -8.10 -36.75
N GLY A 194 -25.56 -7.88 -37.03
CA GLY A 194 -26.44 -8.89 -37.62
C GLY A 194 -26.99 -9.92 -36.63
N GLN A 195 -26.58 -9.92 -35.36
CA GLN A 195 -27.14 -10.80 -34.33
C GLN A 195 -28.51 -10.30 -33.84
N ALA A 196 -29.49 -11.20 -33.81
CA ALA A 196 -30.84 -10.92 -33.35
C ALA A 196 -31.16 -11.69 -32.07
N ALA A 197 -32.02 -11.13 -31.23
CA ALA A 197 -32.51 -11.81 -30.04
C ALA A 197 -33.38 -13.04 -30.41
N PRO A 198 -33.43 -14.08 -29.56
CA PRO A 198 -32.73 -14.20 -28.27
C PRO A 198 -31.23 -14.47 -28.45
N TYR A 199 -30.40 -13.78 -27.66
CA TYR A 199 -28.96 -13.99 -27.65
C TYR A 199 -28.57 -15.18 -26.78
N ALA A 200 -27.56 -15.95 -27.19
CA ALA A 200 -27.03 -17.04 -26.38
C ALA A 200 -26.52 -16.51 -25.03
N THR A 201 -26.85 -17.23 -23.97
CA THR A 201 -26.44 -16.93 -22.60
C THR A 201 -26.08 -18.26 -21.94
N PRO A 202 -24.85 -18.43 -21.45
CA PRO A 202 -24.44 -19.69 -20.85
C PRO A 202 -25.16 -19.90 -19.51
N THR A 203 -25.13 -21.14 -19.05
CA THR A 203 -25.41 -21.48 -17.65
C THR A 203 -24.13 -21.48 -16.85
N VAL A 204 -24.25 -21.13 -15.57
CA VAL A 204 -23.17 -21.18 -14.59
C VAL A 204 -23.61 -22.16 -13.51
N VAL A 205 -22.95 -23.31 -13.46
CA VAL A 205 -23.33 -24.43 -12.59
C VAL A 205 -22.19 -24.71 -11.60
N PRO A 206 -22.37 -24.38 -10.31
CA PRO A 206 -21.36 -24.64 -9.30
C PRO A 206 -21.31 -26.13 -8.93
N ALA A 207 -20.09 -26.64 -8.73
CA ALA A 207 -19.79 -27.87 -8.01
C ALA A 207 -19.21 -27.53 -6.62
N ALA A 208 -18.54 -28.45 -5.95
CA ALA A 208 -17.92 -28.16 -4.65
C ALA A 208 -16.77 -27.14 -4.78
N THR A 209 -15.83 -27.38 -5.71
CA THR A 209 -14.58 -26.61 -5.85
C THR A 209 -14.30 -26.17 -7.29
N SER A 210 -15.34 -26.14 -8.11
CA SER A 210 -15.27 -25.70 -9.50
C SER A 210 -16.61 -25.17 -9.98
N VAL A 211 -16.59 -24.41 -11.07
CA VAL A 211 -17.79 -23.89 -11.73
C VAL A 211 -17.74 -24.30 -13.19
N THR A 212 -18.83 -24.90 -13.68
CA THR A 212 -19.01 -25.20 -15.10
C THR A 212 -19.75 -24.06 -15.77
N VAL A 213 -19.21 -23.56 -16.89
CA VAL A 213 -19.84 -22.55 -17.75
C VAL A 213 -20.03 -23.15 -19.14
N GLU A 214 -21.27 -23.19 -19.62
CA GLU A 214 -21.59 -23.68 -20.96
C GLU A 214 -22.97 -23.21 -21.43
N ASP A 215 -23.16 -23.05 -22.73
CA ASP A 215 -24.50 -22.91 -23.31
C ASP A 215 -25.26 -24.25 -23.16
N PRO A 216 -26.38 -24.30 -22.42
CA PRO A 216 -27.14 -25.53 -22.21
C PRO A 216 -27.84 -26.03 -23.49
N LEU A 217 -28.06 -25.16 -24.48
CA LEU A 217 -28.77 -25.49 -25.72
C LEU A 217 -27.84 -26.15 -26.75
N CYS A 218 -26.52 -25.97 -26.64
CA CYS A 218 -25.54 -26.68 -27.44
C CYS A 218 -25.25 -28.08 -26.83
N PRO A 219 -25.27 -29.21 -27.57
CA PRO A 219 -25.71 -29.42 -28.96
C PRO A 219 -27.20 -29.79 -29.10
N THR A 220 -27.97 -29.71 -28.01
CA THR A 220 -29.26 -30.39 -27.81
C THR A 220 -30.40 -30.02 -28.77
N ILE A 221 -30.36 -28.86 -29.42
CA ILE A 221 -31.47 -28.38 -30.27
C ILE A 221 -31.11 -28.30 -31.77
N ASP A 222 -29.90 -27.86 -32.13
CA ASP A 222 -29.36 -27.86 -33.51
C ASP A 222 -27.87 -27.49 -33.49
N ALA A 223 -27.06 -28.13 -34.33
CA ALA A 223 -25.66 -27.79 -34.58
C ALA A 223 -25.46 -26.35 -35.06
N THR A 224 -26.48 -25.77 -35.71
CA THR A 224 -26.45 -24.37 -36.21
C THR A 224 -26.66 -23.31 -35.13
N ARG A 225 -26.98 -23.71 -33.88
CA ARG A 225 -27.14 -22.81 -32.72
C ARG A 225 -25.96 -22.78 -31.76
N CYS A 226 -24.99 -23.68 -31.91
CA CYS A 226 -23.69 -23.52 -31.26
C CYS A 226 -22.86 -22.48 -32.04
N ASP A 227 -21.82 -21.93 -31.43
CA ASP A 227 -20.87 -21.02 -32.10
C ASP A 227 -21.54 -19.69 -32.54
N THR A 228 -22.21 -19.04 -31.59
CA THR A 228 -22.84 -17.74 -31.78
C THR A 228 -21.87 -16.62 -31.38
N GLN A 229 -22.39 -15.49 -30.90
CA GLN A 229 -21.58 -14.38 -30.42
C GLN A 229 -22.23 -13.86 -29.16
N GLY A 230 -21.42 -13.45 -28.18
CA GLY A 230 -21.93 -12.72 -27.03
C GLY A 230 -22.02 -13.52 -25.75
N ALA A 231 -22.17 -14.84 -25.81
CA ALA A 231 -22.37 -15.69 -24.64
C ALA A 231 -21.23 -15.50 -23.63
N ALA A 232 -21.55 -15.00 -22.44
CA ALA A 232 -20.53 -14.62 -21.47
C ALA A 232 -20.93 -14.93 -20.02
N ALA A 233 -19.92 -15.18 -19.21
CA ALA A 233 -20.01 -15.25 -17.76
C ALA A 233 -18.81 -14.52 -17.16
N PHE A 234 -18.92 -14.10 -15.91
CA PHE A 234 -17.82 -13.43 -15.23
C PHE A 234 -17.79 -13.81 -13.76
N PHE A 235 -16.64 -13.59 -13.14
CA PHE A 235 -16.49 -13.78 -11.70
C PHE A 235 -15.51 -12.77 -11.11
N VAL A 236 -15.74 -12.45 -9.84
CA VAL A 236 -14.94 -11.55 -9.01
C VAL A 236 -14.61 -12.34 -7.73
N PRO A 237 -13.40 -12.88 -7.59
CA PRO A 237 -13.05 -13.71 -6.45
C PRO A 237 -13.25 -13.00 -5.10
N THR A 238 -13.86 -13.73 -4.18
CA THR A 238 -14.14 -13.26 -2.81
C THR A 238 -13.11 -13.76 -1.79
N VAL A 239 -12.16 -14.55 -2.25
CA VAL A 239 -11.00 -15.03 -1.49
C VAL A 239 -9.72 -14.83 -2.31
N PRO A 240 -8.55 -14.70 -1.67
CA PRO A 240 -7.28 -14.61 -2.37
C PRO A 240 -6.97 -15.90 -3.13
N LEU A 241 -6.56 -15.78 -4.40
CA LEU A 241 -6.16 -16.90 -5.26
C LEU A 241 -4.64 -16.94 -5.42
N THR A 242 -4.07 -18.13 -5.48
CA THR A 242 -2.67 -18.37 -5.87
C THR A 242 -2.55 -19.03 -7.23
N SER A 243 -3.62 -19.72 -7.67
CA SER A 243 -3.76 -20.15 -9.06
C SER A 243 -5.22 -20.13 -9.53
N LEU A 244 -5.41 -20.00 -10.84
CA LEU A 244 -6.70 -20.12 -11.52
C LEU A 244 -6.50 -21.03 -12.73
N THR A 245 -7.31 -22.09 -12.82
CA THR A 245 -7.27 -23.05 -13.93
C THR A 245 -8.61 -23.08 -14.66
N ILE A 246 -8.54 -22.95 -15.98
CA ILE A 246 -9.67 -23.04 -16.90
C ILE A 246 -9.43 -24.23 -17.84
N THR A 247 -10.32 -25.20 -17.80
CA THR A 247 -10.34 -26.32 -18.73
C THR A 247 -11.42 -26.10 -19.78
N SER A 248 -11.06 -26.18 -21.06
CA SER A 248 -11.99 -25.97 -22.20
C SER A 248 -12.18 -27.25 -22.98
N THR A 249 -13.43 -27.70 -23.10
CA THR A 249 -13.81 -28.93 -23.82
C THR A 249 -14.77 -28.58 -24.95
N GLN A 250 -14.53 -29.06 -26.16
CA GLN A 250 -15.50 -28.85 -27.25
C GLN A 250 -16.83 -29.56 -26.92
N LYS A 251 -17.93 -28.85 -27.16
CA LYS A 251 -19.26 -29.47 -27.27
C LYS A 251 -19.63 -29.71 -28.73
N GLN A 252 -19.52 -28.68 -29.56
CA GLN A 252 -19.78 -28.71 -31.00
C GLN A 252 -19.16 -27.48 -31.69
N GLY A 253 -19.25 -27.36 -33.02
CA GLY A 253 -18.88 -26.13 -33.73
C GLY A 253 -17.37 -25.87 -33.74
N LEU A 254 -16.98 -24.59 -33.81
CA LEU A 254 -15.58 -24.14 -33.86
C LEU A 254 -15.16 -23.47 -32.54
N PRO A 255 -15.10 -24.22 -31.43
CA PRO A 255 -14.97 -23.68 -30.07
C PRO A 255 -13.78 -22.73 -29.92
N ALA A 256 -14.06 -21.59 -29.31
CA ALA A 256 -13.09 -20.60 -28.90
C ALA A 256 -13.69 -19.76 -27.77
N TYR A 257 -13.04 -19.73 -26.61
CA TYR A 257 -13.45 -18.85 -25.52
C TYR A 257 -12.51 -17.65 -25.41
N GLN A 258 -13.04 -16.56 -24.89
CA GLN A 258 -12.37 -15.27 -24.76
C GLN A 258 -12.16 -14.97 -23.27
N THR A 259 -11.01 -14.42 -22.89
CA THR A 259 -10.63 -14.18 -21.49
C THR A 259 -10.14 -12.75 -21.30
N TRP A 260 -10.92 -11.93 -20.59
CA TRP A 260 -10.48 -10.60 -20.12
C TRP A 260 -10.17 -10.67 -18.63
N PHE A 261 -9.09 -10.03 -18.23
CA PHE A 261 -8.75 -9.75 -16.83
C PHE A 261 -8.83 -8.24 -16.62
N ALA A 262 -9.39 -7.82 -15.49
CA ALA A 262 -9.40 -6.41 -15.12
C ALA A 262 -9.24 -6.22 -13.61
N THR A 263 -8.63 -5.10 -13.20
CA THR A 263 -8.49 -4.68 -11.81
C THR A 263 -8.86 -3.22 -11.64
N LEU A 264 -9.60 -2.91 -10.58
CA LEU A 264 -9.85 -1.53 -10.17
C LEU A 264 -8.54 -0.85 -9.78
N ARG A 265 -8.41 0.44 -10.13
CA ARG A 265 -7.24 1.25 -9.86
C ARG A 265 -7.53 2.35 -8.85
N GLY A 266 -6.49 2.82 -8.19
CA GLY A 266 -6.51 4.00 -7.33
C GLY A 266 -5.19 4.75 -7.36
N THR A 267 -5.18 5.91 -6.70
CA THR A 267 -3.99 6.75 -6.54
C THR A 267 -3.72 7.00 -5.06
N ILE A 268 -2.44 7.20 -4.75
CA ILE A 268 -1.99 7.64 -3.43
C ILE A 268 -1.29 8.98 -3.62
N THR A 269 -1.70 9.99 -2.88
CA THR A 269 -1.03 11.29 -2.81
C THR A 269 -0.51 11.53 -1.39
N GLY A 270 0.45 12.42 -1.22
CA GLY A 270 0.89 12.84 0.11
C GLY A 270 1.91 13.96 0.02
N ALA A 271 2.47 14.33 1.16
CA ALA A 271 3.55 15.30 1.23
C ALA A 271 4.72 14.79 2.08
N VAL A 272 5.92 15.23 1.75
CA VAL A 272 7.10 15.20 2.61
C VAL A 272 7.15 16.54 3.34
N ALA A 273 7.07 16.49 4.67
CA ALA A 273 7.01 17.66 5.54
C ALA A 273 8.24 17.68 6.45
N PRO A 274 9.41 18.13 5.96
CA PRO A 274 10.59 18.20 6.79
C PRO A 274 10.48 19.35 7.80
N ALA A 275 10.97 19.15 9.02
CA ALA A 275 10.98 20.21 10.04
C ALA A 275 11.85 21.42 9.63
N CYS A 276 12.83 21.17 8.76
CA CYS A 276 13.74 22.15 8.20
C CYS A 276 13.79 22.00 6.68
N PRO A 277 14.02 23.09 5.91
CA PRO A 277 14.20 22.98 4.47
C PRO A 277 15.31 22.00 4.12
N LEU A 278 15.06 21.13 3.13
CA LEU A 278 16.05 20.23 2.57
C LEU A 278 16.74 20.94 1.40
N GLU A 279 18.06 20.79 1.28
CA GLU A 279 18.82 21.37 0.17
C GLU A 279 18.44 20.75 -1.17
N ASP A 280 18.25 19.42 -1.17
CA ASP A 280 17.76 18.63 -2.30
C ASP A 280 16.44 17.93 -1.91
N PRO A 281 15.42 17.92 -2.78
CA PRO A 281 14.19 17.19 -2.51
C PRO A 281 14.45 15.68 -2.59
N PRO A 282 14.05 14.88 -1.58
CA PRO A 282 14.23 13.44 -1.62
C PRO A 282 13.23 12.79 -2.59
N SER A 283 13.37 11.49 -2.85
CA SER A 283 12.33 10.68 -3.48
C SER A 283 11.50 9.95 -2.43
N VAL A 284 10.29 9.53 -2.81
CA VAL A 284 9.43 8.66 -1.99
C VAL A 284 9.29 7.31 -2.68
N GLU A 285 9.42 6.23 -1.92
CA GLU A 285 9.19 4.86 -2.35
C GLU A 285 7.81 4.38 -1.89
N LEU A 286 7.12 3.67 -2.79
CA LEU A 286 5.94 2.88 -2.49
C LEU A 286 6.35 1.43 -2.36
N LEU A 287 6.04 0.82 -1.22
CA LEU A 287 6.31 -0.56 -0.90
C LEU A 287 5.03 -1.39 -0.96
N SER A 288 5.13 -2.63 -1.44
CA SER A 288 4.08 -3.63 -1.31
C SER A 288 3.95 -4.10 0.14
N ALA A 289 2.89 -4.88 0.42
CA ALA A 289 2.68 -5.52 1.72
C ALA A 289 3.88 -6.40 2.18
N ASP A 290 4.65 -6.96 1.24
CA ASP A 290 5.84 -7.77 1.55
C ASP A 290 7.12 -6.93 1.73
N GLY A 291 7.01 -5.60 1.64
CA GLY A 291 8.12 -4.65 1.81
C GLY A 291 8.97 -4.42 0.56
N ALA A 292 8.60 -4.97 -0.59
CA ALA A 292 9.30 -4.73 -1.85
C ALA A 292 8.93 -3.36 -2.43
N VAL A 293 9.92 -2.60 -2.94
CA VAL A 293 9.67 -1.33 -3.62
C VAL A 293 9.00 -1.62 -4.97
N VAL A 294 7.80 -1.09 -5.17
CA VAL A 294 6.98 -1.28 -6.39
C VAL A 294 6.92 -0.03 -7.25
N ALA A 295 7.18 1.15 -6.68
CA ALA A 295 7.29 2.41 -7.41
C ALA A 295 8.13 3.43 -6.61
N THR A 296 8.69 4.41 -7.33
CA THR A 296 9.38 5.56 -6.74
C THR A 296 8.82 6.83 -7.37
N ALA A 297 8.53 7.85 -6.56
CA ALA A 297 8.02 9.14 -6.97
C ALA A 297 9.01 10.25 -6.62
N ALA A 298 9.16 11.22 -7.51
CA ALA A 298 9.83 12.47 -7.19
C ALA A 298 8.94 13.33 -6.29
N VAL A 299 9.57 14.09 -5.39
CA VAL A 299 8.89 15.07 -4.54
C VAL A 299 8.93 16.43 -5.24
N GLY A 300 7.78 17.09 -5.34
CA GLY A 300 7.66 18.44 -5.87
C GLY A 300 8.26 19.49 -4.93
N ASP A 301 8.48 20.71 -5.43
CA ASP A 301 9.02 21.83 -4.65
C ASP A 301 8.14 22.20 -3.43
N ASP A 302 6.86 21.84 -3.46
CA ASP A 302 5.88 22.00 -2.38
C ASP A 302 5.82 20.79 -1.42
N GLY A 303 6.72 19.82 -1.59
CA GLY A 303 6.76 18.59 -0.81
C GLY A 303 5.79 17.51 -1.31
N SER A 304 4.96 17.77 -2.33
CA SER A 304 3.95 16.80 -2.78
C SER A 304 4.56 15.61 -3.53
N TYR A 305 3.96 14.43 -3.37
CA TYR A 305 4.24 13.25 -4.18
C TYR A 305 2.93 12.53 -4.54
N ALA A 306 2.99 11.72 -5.60
CA ALA A 306 1.88 10.88 -6.01
C ALA A 306 2.34 9.54 -6.59
N PHE A 307 1.58 8.49 -6.29
CA PHE A 307 1.67 7.19 -6.92
C PHE A 307 0.35 6.87 -7.61
N GLY A 308 0.44 6.38 -8.84
CA GLY A 308 -0.75 6.02 -9.60
C GLY A 308 -0.43 5.75 -11.07
N PRO A 309 -1.24 4.93 -11.74
CA PRO A 309 -2.37 4.18 -11.17
C PRO A 309 -1.91 2.87 -10.48
N LEU A 310 -2.52 2.53 -9.35
CA LEU A 310 -2.18 1.36 -8.50
C LEU A 310 -3.35 0.38 -8.41
N ALA A 311 -3.07 -0.92 -8.25
CA ALA A 311 -4.10 -1.92 -8.02
C ALA A 311 -4.80 -1.72 -6.66
N ARG A 312 -6.14 -1.71 -6.66
CA ARG A 312 -6.93 -1.69 -5.42
C ARG A 312 -7.02 -3.06 -4.76
N GLY A 313 -7.30 -3.07 -3.47
CA GLY A 313 -7.38 -4.27 -2.65
C GLY A 313 -6.03 -4.81 -2.20
N VAL A 314 -4.95 -4.06 -2.46
CA VAL A 314 -3.56 -4.39 -2.10
C VAL A 314 -3.08 -3.48 -0.98
N GLY A 315 -2.26 -4.01 -0.07
CA GLY A 315 -1.63 -3.27 1.01
C GLY A 315 -0.40 -2.48 0.56
N TYR A 316 -0.29 -1.22 0.98
CA TYR A 316 0.83 -0.34 0.64
C TYR A 316 1.43 0.40 1.84
N THR A 317 2.73 0.61 1.78
CA THR A 317 3.47 1.51 2.70
C THR A 317 4.23 2.54 1.88
N VAL A 318 4.24 3.79 2.33
CA VAL A 318 5.06 4.86 1.74
C VAL A 318 6.22 5.21 2.66
N ARG A 319 7.40 5.46 2.11
CA ARG A 319 8.54 6.02 2.87
C ARG A 319 9.36 6.95 2.00
N VAL A 320 10.09 7.86 2.63
CA VAL A 320 11.17 8.57 1.93
C VAL A 320 12.28 7.57 1.60
N ASP A 321 12.82 7.62 0.38
CA ASP A 321 13.93 6.80 -0.07
C ASP A 321 15.17 7.08 0.79
N PRO A 322 15.65 6.11 1.60
CA PRO A 322 16.80 6.30 2.46
C PRO A 322 18.08 6.67 1.69
N GLY A 323 18.18 6.29 0.41
CA GLY A 323 19.33 6.61 -0.45
C GLY A 323 19.37 8.06 -0.92
N THR A 324 18.28 8.81 -0.76
CA THR A 324 18.19 10.24 -1.12
C THR A 324 18.13 11.17 0.09
N LEU A 325 18.08 10.62 1.30
CA LEU A 325 18.11 11.40 2.52
C LEU A 325 19.51 11.98 2.78
N PRO A 326 19.61 13.21 3.35
CA PRO A 326 20.87 13.72 3.88
C PRO A 326 21.49 12.75 4.89
N ALA A 327 22.82 12.78 5.03
CA ALA A 327 23.52 11.92 5.98
C ALA A 327 22.96 12.10 7.41
N GLY A 328 22.68 10.98 8.08
CA GLY A 328 22.10 10.96 9.43
C GLY A 328 20.61 11.32 9.51
N ALA A 329 19.98 11.75 8.41
CA ALA A 329 18.56 12.05 8.40
C ALA A 329 17.70 10.78 8.48
N ALA A 330 16.53 10.91 9.08
CA ALA A 330 15.59 9.81 9.27
C ALA A 330 14.16 10.23 8.90
N SER A 331 13.41 9.27 8.36
CA SER A 331 11.97 9.38 8.09
C SER A 331 11.29 8.11 8.59
N THR A 332 10.09 8.25 9.14
CA THR A 332 9.27 7.10 9.53
C THR A 332 8.34 6.70 8.38
N PRO A 333 8.34 5.44 7.91
CA PRO A 333 7.36 4.97 6.93
C PRO A 333 5.91 5.13 7.42
N ARG A 334 4.97 5.29 6.49
CA ARG A 334 3.53 5.27 6.77
C ARG A 334 2.90 4.05 6.11
N ASP A 335 2.42 3.13 6.93
CA ASP A 335 1.57 2.03 6.48
C ASP A 335 0.17 2.59 6.22
N LEU A 336 -0.31 2.42 4.98
CA LEU A 336 -1.61 2.88 4.53
C LEU A 336 -2.66 1.76 4.60
N GLY A 337 -2.23 0.53 4.89
CA GLY A 337 -3.08 -0.64 4.80
C GLY A 337 -3.55 -0.89 3.37
N VAL A 338 -4.72 -1.51 3.24
CA VAL A 338 -5.31 -1.89 1.96
C VAL A 338 -5.87 -0.65 1.24
N LEU A 339 -5.44 -0.43 0.00
CA LEU A 339 -5.99 0.60 -0.87
C LEU A 339 -7.39 0.20 -1.35
N ASP A 340 -8.41 0.67 -0.65
CA ASP A 340 -9.81 0.37 -0.91
C ASP A 340 -10.57 1.53 -1.58
N LEU A 341 -9.95 2.69 -1.76
CA LEU A 341 -10.53 3.85 -2.44
C LEU A 341 -9.82 4.16 -3.76
N ALA A 342 -10.49 4.92 -4.62
CA ALA A 342 -9.90 5.38 -5.88
C ALA A 342 -8.83 6.46 -5.68
N GLU A 343 -8.86 7.17 -4.55
CA GLU A 343 -7.87 8.18 -4.19
C GLU A 343 -7.69 8.15 -2.67
N VAL A 344 -6.44 8.10 -2.22
CA VAL A 344 -6.06 8.14 -0.81
C VAL A 344 -4.99 9.20 -0.63
N THR A 345 -5.16 10.06 0.37
CA THR A 345 -4.10 10.97 0.82
C THR A 345 -3.41 10.35 2.03
N ALA A 346 -2.13 10.00 1.87
CA ALA A 346 -1.26 9.50 2.91
C ALA A 346 -0.97 10.59 3.95
N PRO A 347 -0.76 10.23 5.23
CA PRO A 347 -0.20 11.13 6.22
C PRO A 347 1.16 11.65 5.76
N ASP A 348 1.49 12.88 6.19
CA ASP A 348 2.77 13.48 5.84
C ASP A 348 3.94 12.63 6.34
N LEU A 349 4.97 12.57 5.49
CA LEU A 349 6.25 11.95 5.78
C LEU A 349 7.15 13.00 6.42
N ASP A 350 7.34 12.91 7.73
CA ASP A 350 8.27 13.76 8.45
C ASP A 350 9.71 13.34 8.15
N VAL A 351 10.57 14.33 7.89
CA VAL A 351 12.02 14.12 7.79
C VAL A 351 12.71 14.90 8.89
N THR A 352 13.48 14.19 9.70
CA THR A 352 14.33 14.77 10.75
C THR A 352 15.76 14.72 10.28
N VAL A 353 16.42 15.88 10.19
CA VAL A 353 17.83 15.99 9.83
C VAL A 353 18.61 16.40 11.08
N PRO A 354 19.63 15.65 11.51
CA PRO A 354 20.43 16.01 12.68
C PRO A 354 21.27 17.27 12.44
N ARG A 355 21.74 17.86 13.54
CA ARG A 355 22.58 19.06 13.59
C ARG A 355 23.72 18.87 14.57
N ALA A 356 24.79 19.64 14.38
CA ALA A 356 25.88 19.67 15.32
C ALA A 356 25.60 20.67 16.45
N VAL A 357 25.88 20.25 17.69
CA VAL A 357 26.00 21.13 18.85
C VAL A 357 27.47 21.18 19.27
N ARG A 358 28.09 22.34 19.18
CA ARG A 358 29.53 22.53 19.43
C ARG A 358 29.77 23.57 20.50
N GLY A 359 30.89 23.49 21.20
CA GLY A 359 31.29 24.54 22.13
C GLY A 359 32.72 24.37 22.58
N THR A 360 33.13 25.24 23.51
CA THR A 360 34.46 25.22 24.10
C THR A 360 34.37 25.30 25.62
N ALA A 361 35.27 24.58 26.29
CA ALA A 361 35.58 24.71 27.69
C ALA A 361 36.98 25.32 27.83
N THR A 362 37.19 26.18 28.82
CA THR A 362 38.49 26.81 29.07
C THR A 362 38.85 26.74 30.55
N GLY A 363 40.12 26.92 30.88
CA GLY A 363 40.62 26.84 32.26
C GLY A 363 41.27 25.49 32.61
N PRO A 364 41.80 25.35 33.84
CA PRO A 364 42.44 24.13 34.30
C PRO A 364 41.49 22.93 34.22
N GLY A 365 41.97 21.83 33.63
CA GLY A 365 41.19 20.60 33.48
C GLY A 365 40.05 20.67 32.46
N ALA A 366 39.99 21.71 31.61
CA ALA A 366 39.02 21.78 30.52
C ALA A 366 39.19 20.64 29.52
N GLY A 367 40.44 20.28 29.20
CA GLY A 367 40.75 19.08 28.42
C GLY A 367 40.42 17.82 29.20
N GLY A 368 39.61 16.94 28.63
CA GLY A 368 39.14 15.72 29.26
C GLY A 368 37.90 15.88 30.17
N ALA A 369 37.37 17.10 30.33
CA ALA A 369 36.10 17.30 31.03
C ALA A 369 34.94 16.63 30.28
N ALA A 370 34.00 16.03 31.00
CA ALA A 370 32.83 15.40 30.38
C ALA A 370 31.79 16.48 30.06
N VAL A 371 31.22 16.45 28.86
CA VAL A 371 30.13 17.33 28.45
C VAL A 371 28.89 16.49 28.26
N VAL A 372 27.79 16.90 28.88
CA VAL A 372 26.51 16.18 28.84
C VAL A 372 25.48 17.05 28.13
N LEU A 373 24.88 16.51 27.07
CA LEU A 373 23.78 17.10 26.35
C LEU A 373 22.49 16.38 26.77
N THR A 374 21.62 17.07 27.50
CA THR A 374 20.38 16.52 28.05
C THR A 374 19.18 17.06 27.27
N PRO A 375 18.44 16.23 26.50
CA PRO A 375 17.21 16.67 25.85
C PRO A 375 16.09 16.90 26.86
N ALA A 376 15.09 17.70 26.50
CA ALA A 376 13.87 17.86 27.30
C ALA A 376 13.12 16.53 27.53
N ALA A 377 13.21 15.59 26.58
CA ALA A 377 12.70 14.23 26.70
C ALA A 377 13.67 13.24 26.06
N GLY A 378 13.97 12.14 26.75
CA GLY A 378 14.89 11.10 26.29
C GLY A 378 16.13 10.96 27.17
N ALA A 379 17.10 10.19 26.69
CA ALA A 379 18.36 9.94 27.40
C ALA A 379 19.38 11.04 27.09
N ALA A 380 20.16 11.43 28.11
CA ALA A 380 21.28 12.34 27.93
C ALA A 380 22.43 11.65 27.16
N VAL A 381 23.08 12.41 26.29
CA VAL A 381 24.25 11.98 25.53
C VAL A 381 25.49 12.63 26.14
N ARG A 382 26.61 11.91 26.16
CA ARG A 382 27.88 12.39 26.72
C ARG A 382 28.98 12.41 25.66
N THR A 383 29.85 13.41 25.75
CA THR A 383 31.12 13.49 25.04
C THR A 383 32.20 13.99 26.00
N THR A 384 33.45 14.01 25.57
CA THR A 384 34.57 14.57 26.34
C THR A 384 35.19 15.73 25.57
N ALA A 385 35.45 16.83 26.25
CA ALA A 385 36.18 17.95 25.67
C ALA A 385 37.61 17.50 25.30
N ALA A 386 38.05 17.86 24.10
CA ALA A 386 39.40 17.62 23.61
C ALA A 386 40.44 18.43 24.43
N ASP A 387 41.73 18.17 24.22
CA ASP A 387 42.80 18.82 24.99
C ASP A 387 42.80 20.36 24.87
N ASP A 388 42.29 20.89 23.76
CA ASP A 388 42.09 22.32 23.53
C ASP A 388 40.76 22.87 24.09
N GLY A 389 39.98 22.01 24.74
CA GLY A 389 38.69 22.31 25.32
C GLY A 389 37.50 22.26 24.35
N ALA A 390 37.72 21.97 23.06
CA ALA A 390 36.63 21.86 22.10
C ALA A 390 35.79 20.59 22.34
N TYR A 391 34.47 20.68 22.18
CA TYR A 391 33.57 19.53 22.21
C TYR A 391 32.48 19.65 21.13
N ALA A 392 31.96 18.51 20.70
CA ALA A 392 30.90 18.42 19.70
C ALA A 392 29.98 17.23 19.93
N PHE A 393 28.72 17.41 19.55
CA PHE A 393 27.71 16.37 19.34
C PHE A 393 27.22 16.52 17.90
N ASP A 394 27.57 15.62 16.98
CA ASP A 394 27.31 15.82 15.54
C ASP A 394 25.90 15.36 15.08
N ASP A 395 25.25 14.46 15.83
CA ASP A 395 23.97 13.83 15.45
C ASP A 395 22.80 14.24 16.35
N VAL A 396 22.59 15.55 16.54
CA VAL A 396 21.56 16.07 17.45
C VAL A 396 20.27 16.42 16.69
N ALA A 397 19.17 15.75 17.01
CA ALA A 397 17.87 16.09 16.43
C ALA A 397 17.40 17.49 16.88
N PRO A 398 16.62 18.22 16.06
CA PRO A 398 16.02 19.48 16.47
C PRO A 398 15.20 19.34 17.77
N GLY A 399 15.32 20.32 18.67
CA GLY A 399 14.69 20.28 19.97
C GLY A 399 15.35 21.18 21.01
N GLU A 400 14.85 21.10 22.25
CA GLU A 400 15.40 21.84 23.39
C GLU A 400 16.33 20.96 24.22
N TYR A 401 17.47 21.52 24.60
CA TYR A 401 18.52 20.83 25.32
C TYR A 401 19.13 21.69 26.43
N VAL A 402 19.69 21.02 27.44
CA VAL A 402 20.56 21.60 28.46
C VAL A 402 21.93 20.95 28.33
N VAL A 403 22.97 21.79 28.20
CA VAL A 403 24.37 21.38 28.17
C VAL A 403 24.97 21.64 29.55
N THR A 404 25.61 20.62 30.12
CA THR A 404 26.37 20.74 31.37
C THR A 404 27.79 20.25 31.16
N LEU A 405 28.76 20.95 31.76
CA LEU A 405 30.14 20.51 31.83
C LEU A 405 30.41 19.90 33.21
N GLU A 406 30.91 18.68 33.25
CA GLU A 406 31.30 17.95 34.44
C GLU A 406 32.85 17.94 34.52
N PRO A 407 33.46 18.59 35.52
CA PRO A 407 34.91 18.52 35.73
C PRO A 407 35.41 17.07 35.88
N ALA A 408 36.68 16.84 35.57
CA ALA A 408 37.29 15.53 35.77
C ALA A 408 37.16 15.04 37.23
N ALA A 409 36.98 13.73 37.42
CA ALA A 409 36.80 13.15 38.74
C ALA A 409 37.96 13.50 39.69
N GLY A 410 37.64 14.09 40.85
CA GLY A 410 38.63 14.54 41.83
C GLY A 410 39.10 15.99 41.66
N SER A 411 38.56 16.73 40.69
CA SER A 411 38.75 18.18 40.56
C SER A 411 37.81 18.97 41.48
N ASP A 412 38.33 19.99 42.16
CA ASP A 412 37.55 20.96 42.94
C ASP A 412 37.18 22.20 42.11
N ALA A 413 37.42 22.18 40.78
CA ALA A 413 37.15 23.32 39.92
C ALA A 413 35.64 23.61 39.79
N THR A 414 35.28 24.89 39.81
CA THR A 414 33.91 25.37 39.56
C THR A 414 33.71 25.71 38.09
N VAL A 415 32.52 25.42 37.55
CA VAL A 415 32.16 25.70 36.15
C VAL A 415 31.24 26.92 36.07
N GLU A 416 31.60 27.88 35.21
CA GLU A 416 30.74 29.03 34.86
C GLU A 416 30.56 29.15 33.33
N PRO A 417 29.32 29.24 32.81
CA PRO A 417 28.06 29.06 33.54
C PRO A 417 27.88 27.61 34.00
N ALA A 418 27.09 27.35 35.05
CA ALA A 418 26.88 25.97 35.54
C ALA A 418 26.21 25.06 34.50
N GLN A 419 25.40 25.64 33.62
CA GLN A 419 24.72 24.96 32.51
C GLN A 419 24.34 25.98 31.43
N ALA A 420 24.09 25.51 30.22
CA ALA A 420 23.60 26.32 29.10
C ALA A 420 22.37 25.67 28.46
N SER A 421 21.26 26.41 28.36
CA SER A 421 20.09 25.98 27.59
C SER A 421 20.29 26.34 26.12
N VAL A 422 20.07 25.38 25.22
CA VAL A 422 20.19 25.57 23.78
C VAL A 422 19.00 24.98 23.04
N THR A 423 18.55 25.67 21.99
CA THR A 423 17.53 25.18 21.08
C THR A 423 18.19 24.84 19.75
N VAL A 424 18.12 23.57 19.37
CA VAL A 424 18.58 23.08 18.07
C VAL A 424 17.44 23.26 17.08
N GLY A 425 17.63 24.19 16.14
CA GLY A 425 16.71 24.47 15.05
C GLY A 425 17.18 23.85 13.74
N CYS A 426 17.24 24.68 12.69
CA CYS A 426 17.65 24.25 11.35
C CYS A 426 19.13 24.46 11.03
N ASP A 427 19.89 24.97 11.99
CA ASP A 427 21.33 25.25 11.88
C ASP A 427 22.08 24.58 13.03
N ASP A 428 23.38 24.39 12.84
CA ASP A 428 24.29 23.97 13.90
C ASP A 428 24.32 25.01 15.03
N VAL A 429 24.41 24.53 16.26
CA VAL A 429 24.37 25.38 17.45
C VAL A 429 25.75 25.47 18.08
N VAL A 430 26.18 26.69 18.38
CA VAL A 430 27.36 26.94 19.20
C VAL A 430 26.92 27.30 20.62
N VAL A 431 27.30 26.45 21.57
CA VAL A 431 27.05 26.63 23.00
C VAL A 431 27.98 27.73 23.54
N PRO A 432 27.48 28.62 24.43
CA PRO A 432 28.35 29.54 25.16
C PRO A 432 29.51 28.81 25.85
N ALA A 433 30.70 29.44 25.85
CA ALA A 433 31.88 28.82 26.42
C ALA A 433 31.73 28.59 27.93
N PHE A 434 32.18 27.43 28.38
CA PHE A 434 32.33 27.12 29.80
C PHE A 434 33.73 27.49 30.28
N THR A 435 33.84 27.96 31.51
CA THR A 435 35.12 28.27 32.16
C THR A 435 35.22 27.48 33.46
N LEU A 436 36.27 26.67 33.59
CA LEU A 436 36.66 26.04 34.86
C LEU A 436 37.60 26.98 35.60
N THR A 437 37.33 27.19 36.89
CA THR A 437 38.22 27.94 37.78
C THR A 437 38.53 27.06 38.99
N GLU A 438 39.82 26.86 39.28
CA GLU A 438 40.24 26.21 40.52
C GLU A 438 40.02 27.16 41.71
N PRO A 439 39.61 26.64 42.88
CA PRO A 439 39.49 27.45 44.07
C PRO A 439 40.85 28.04 44.46
N ASP A 440 40.86 29.32 44.80
CA ASP A 440 42.03 29.98 45.41
C ASP A 440 42.38 29.21 46.70
N PRO A 441 43.63 28.73 46.90
CA PRO A 441 44.00 28.04 48.12
C PRO A 441 43.61 28.88 49.33
N GLU A 442 42.75 28.33 50.19
CA GLU A 442 42.35 28.97 51.44
C GLU A 442 43.63 29.42 52.18
N PRO A 443 43.74 30.71 52.57
CA PRO A 443 44.95 31.20 53.20
C PRO A 443 45.21 30.34 54.43
N THR A 444 46.37 29.66 54.45
CA THR A 444 46.78 28.83 55.58
C THR A 444 46.63 29.66 56.85
N PRO A 445 45.83 29.24 57.84
CA PRO A 445 45.61 30.05 59.03
C PRO A 445 46.97 30.30 59.69
N THR A 446 47.35 31.59 59.77
CA THR A 446 48.52 32.01 60.53
C THR A 446 48.31 31.51 61.96
N PRO A 447 49.24 30.73 62.56
CA PRO A 447 49.04 30.21 63.91
C PRO A 447 48.81 31.39 64.86
N THR A 448 47.63 31.42 65.48
CA THR A 448 47.31 32.40 66.51
C THR A 448 48.23 32.13 67.71
N PRO A 449 49.02 33.10 68.19
CA PRO A 449 49.89 32.89 69.35
C PRO A 449 49.03 32.54 70.56
N THR A 450 49.32 31.40 71.18
CA THR A 450 48.65 30.92 72.39
C THR A 450 48.94 31.88 73.54
N GLU A 451 47.91 32.59 74.02
CA GLU A 451 47.97 33.37 75.25
C GLU A 451 48.01 32.42 76.47
N PRO A 452 48.81 32.70 77.51
CA PRO A 452 48.93 31.84 78.68
C PRO A 452 47.62 31.77 79.49
N THR A 453 47.21 30.54 79.78
CA THR A 453 46.06 30.14 80.60
C THR A 453 46.03 30.83 81.97
N PRO A 454 44.93 31.52 82.37
CA PRO A 454 44.77 31.99 83.74
C PRO A 454 44.36 30.86 84.70
N THR A 455 45.01 30.86 85.87
CA THR A 455 44.79 29.99 87.04
C THR A 455 43.33 30.01 87.53
N PRO A 456 42.70 28.87 87.85
CA PRO A 456 41.32 28.83 88.32
C PRO A 456 41.17 29.20 89.82
N THR A 457 40.14 30.02 90.11
CA THR A 457 39.64 30.38 91.45
C THR A 457 38.61 29.34 91.94
N PRO A 458 38.58 28.97 93.24
CA PRO A 458 37.71 27.89 93.73
C PRO A 458 36.26 28.36 93.94
N THR A 459 35.29 27.47 93.72
CA THR A 459 33.89 27.66 94.15
C THR A 459 33.36 26.39 94.81
N GLU A 460 32.63 26.63 95.91
CA GLU A 460 32.05 25.77 96.95
C GLU A 460 30.88 24.86 96.46
N PRO A 461 30.44 23.81 97.20
CA PRO A 461 29.79 22.64 96.62
C PRO A 461 28.27 22.45 96.90
N THR A 462 27.64 21.58 96.07
CA THR A 462 26.51 20.64 96.39
C THR A 462 25.08 21.26 96.48
N PRO A 463 23.97 20.63 95.98
CA PRO A 463 23.63 19.22 96.22
C PRO A 463 23.08 18.32 95.10
N THR A 464 23.21 17.04 95.44
CA THR A 464 22.99 15.76 94.75
C THR A 464 21.52 15.31 94.79
N GLU A 465 21.05 14.62 93.75
CA GLU A 465 19.98 13.59 93.82
C GLU A 465 20.15 12.56 92.67
N PRO A 466 19.48 11.39 92.68
CA PRO A 466 20.19 10.13 92.72
C PRO A 466 20.09 9.30 91.43
N THR A 467 21.08 8.41 91.34
CA THR A 467 21.25 7.27 90.44
C THR A 467 20.03 6.35 90.34
N PRO A 468 19.83 5.73 89.16
CA PRO A 468 19.76 4.27 89.18
C PRO A 468 20.79 3.63 88.23
N ALA A 469 21.34 2.52 88.73
CA ALA A 469 22.13 1.51 88.05
C ALA A 469 21.37 0.16 88.24
N PRO A 470 21.78 -1.00 87.70
CA PRO A 470 22.68 -1.26 86.56
C PRO A 470 22.18 -2.41 85.62
N THR A 471 22.97 -2.70 84.56
CA THR A 471 23.29 -4.07 84.02
C THR A 471 22.29 -4.77 83.06
N PRO A 472 22.69 -5.69 82.15
CA PRO A 472 24.04 -6.17 81.73
C PRO A 472 24.38 -6.11 80.23
N THR A 473 25.68 -6.17 80.00
CA THR A 473 26.41 -6.53 78.77
C THR A 473 26.40 -8.03 78.48
N ALA A 474 26.33 -8.41 77.20
CA ALA A 474 27.03 -9.53 76.52
C ALA A 474 26.46 -9.64 75.09
N SER A 475 27.15 -10.06 74.02
CA SER A 475 28.53 -10.41 73.72
C SER A 475 28.58 -10.58 72.18
N ALA A 476 29.76 -10.44 71.59
CA ALA A 476 30.07 -10.44 70.15
C ALA A 476 29.48 -11.58 69.30
N THR A 477 29.35 -11.38 67.98
CA THR A 477 29.73 -12.35 66.91
C THR A 477 29.83 -11.63 65.55
N ALA A 478 30.69 -12.19 64.69
CA ALA A 478 31.46 -11.60 63.60
C ALA A 478 30.78 -11.39 62.23
N GLU A 479 31.50 -10.61 61.42
CA GLU A 479 31.50 -10.47 59.95
C GLU A 479 31.66 -11.82 59.21
N PRO A 480 31.25 -11.93 57.92
CA PRO A 480 32.23 -11.73 56.84
C PRO A 480 31.69 -11.07 55.54
N THR A 481 32.50 -10.15 55.01
CA THR A 481 33.12 -10.04 53.65
C THR A 481 32.47 -10.75 52.42
N PRO A 482 32.56 -10.19 51.19
CA PRO A 482 31.72 -10.49 50.02
C PRO A 482 32.29 -11.60 49.11
N SER A 483 31.43 -12.18 48.26
CA SER A 483 31.79 -13.20 47.27
C SER A 483 31.77 -12.65 45.83
N THR A 484 32.85 -12.93 45.12
CA THR A 484 33.13 -12.68 43.69
C THR A 484 32.85 -13.92 42.82
N GLU A 485 32.24 -13.73 41.63
CA GLU A 485 32.51 -14.42 40.33
C GLU A 485 32.13 -15.94 40.18
N PRO A 486 32.02 -16.63 38.99
CA PRO A 486 32.13 -16.26 37.55
C PRO A 486 30.97 -16.63 36.58
N THR A 487 31.08 -16.05 35.38
CA THR A 487 30.71 -16.54 34.03
C THR A 487 30.92 -18.05 33.80
N GLU A 488 30.03 -18.72 33.04
CA GLU A 488 30.37 -19.60 31.89
C GLU A 488 29.13 -20.01 31.07
N THR A 489 29.26 -19.88 29.75
CA THR A 489 28.47 -20.53 28.70
C THR A 489 29.10 -21.89 28.39
N PRO A 490 28.31 -22.94 28.08
CA PRO A 490 28.58 -23.60 26.79
C PRO A 490 27.32 -24.03 26.02
N THR A 491 27.46 -23.91 24.70
CA THR A 491 26.68 -24.48 23.61
C THR A 491 26.83 -26.02 23.56
N THR A 492 25.77 -26.77 23.23
CA THR A 492 25.70 -27.76 22.10
C THR A 492 24.43 -28.64 22.08
N VAL A 493 23.75 -28.59 20.93
CA VAL A 493 23.23 -29.68 20.06
C VAL A 493 22.58 -30.93 20.67
N ALA A 494 21.30 -31.16 20.32
CA ALA A 494 20.67 -32.43 19.86
C ALA A 494 19.13 -32.25 19.91
N THR A 495 18.24 -32.89 19.15
CA THR A 495 18.22 -33.71 17.93
C THR A 495 16.73 -33.92 17.65
N ALA A 496 16.32 -33.95 16.38
CA ALA A 496 14.97 -34.24 15.94
C ALA A 496 14.50 -35.65 16.38
N THR A 497 13.22 -35.80 16.74
CA THR A 497 12.54 -37.11 16.72
C THR A 497 11.08 -36.91 16.31
N ALA A 498 10.64 -37.79 15.41
CA ALA A 498 9.41 -37.75 14.65
C ALA A 498 8.21 -38.42 15.34
N LEU A 499 6.99 -37.99 14.94
CA LEU A 499 5.73 -38.72 14.70
C LEU A 499 5.09 -39.56 15.87
N PRO A 500 3.74 -39.74 15.90
CA PRO A 500 2.98 -40.29 14.77
C PRO A 500 1.61 -39.67 14.44
N ALA A 501 1.17 -40.09 13.26
CA ALA A 501 -0.10 -39.84 12.60
C ALA A 501 -1.32 -40.26 13.43
N ALA A 502 -2.35 -39.42 13.40
CA ALA A 502 -3.72 -39.84 13.69
C ALA A 502 -4.39 -40.28 12.37
N THR A 503 -4.55 -41.59 12.24
CA THR A 503 -5.45 -42.23 11.29
C THR A 503 -6.88 -42.11 11.84
N ALA A 504 -7.78 -41.52 11.07
CA ALA A 504 -9.23 -41.66 11.28
C ALA A 504 -9.85 -42.16 9.97
N SER A 505 -9.90 -43.48 9.88
CA SER A 505 -10.75 -44.24 8.97
C SER A 505 -12.18 -44.24 9.49
N PHE A 506 -13.17 -43.86 8.66
CA PHE A 506 -14.49 -44.49 8.70
C PHE A 506 -15.04 -44.57 7.28
N ALA A 507 -15.13 -45.81 6.79
CA ALA A 507 -15.90 -46.17 5.62
C ALA A 507 -17.36 -46.43 6.03
N ALA A 508 -18.26 -45.96 5.17
CA ALA A 508 -19.59 -46.46 4.80
C ALA A 508 -20.44 -47.23 5.84
N ALA A 509 -21.69 -46.76 5.99
CA ALA A 509 -22.85 -47.63 6.07
C ALA A 509 -24.03 -46.97 5.34
N ALA A 510 -24.39 -47.55 4.19
CA ALA A 510 -25.72 -47.45 3.64
C ALA A 510 -26.61 -48.41 4.43
N ASP A 511 -27.82 -47.97 4.79
CA ASP A 511 -29.03 -48.78 4.73
C ASP A 511 -30.26 -47.87 4.91
N GLY A 512 -31.15 -47.92 3.92
CA GLY A 512 -32.51 -47.37 4.03
C GLY A 512 -33.40 -48.24 4.92
N PRO A 513 -34.66 -47.84 5.14
CA PRO A 513 -35.65 -48.45 4.25
C PRO A 513 -36.78 -47.51 3.77
N ASN A 514 -37.31 -47.93 2.63
CA ASN A 514 -38.61 -47.63 2.03
C ASN A 514 -39.75 -47.27 3.01
N LEU A 515 -40.52 -46.23 2.64
CA LEU A 515 -41.98 -46.30 2.62
C LEU A 515 -42.49 -45.62 1.34
N ALA A 516 -43.32 -46.36 0.60
CA ALA A 516 -43.98 -45.98 -0.64
C ALA A 516 -45.51 -45.88 -0.43
N ALA A 517 -46.18 -45.34 -1.45
CA ALA A 517 -47.63 -45.31 -1.74
C ALA A 517 -48.40 -44.16 -1.06
N ASP A 518 -49.32 -43.41 -1.68
CA ASP A 518 -50.00 -43.37 -2.99
C ASP A 518 -50.39 -41.87 -3.22
N GLY A 519 -50.39 -41.27 -4.43
CA GLY A 519 -51.37 -41.46 -5.50
C GLY A 519 -52.62 -40.58 -5.31
N VAL A 520 -52.80 -39.51 -6.10
CA VAL A 520 -54.09 -39.00 -6.66
C VAL A 520 -53.88 -37.73 -7.51
N THR A 521 -54.64 -37.67 -8.59
CA THR A 521 -54.72 -36.73 -9.71
C THR A 521 -55.53 -35.44 -9.44
N GLY A 522 -55.20 -34.34 -10.13
CA GLY A 522 -56.20 -33.36 -10.62
C GLY A 522 -56.01 -31.88 -10.21
N PRO A 523 -56.22 -30.91 -11.12
CA PRO A 523 -55.91 -29.49 -10.91
C PRO A 523 -57.14 -28.64 -10.52
N ALA A 524 -56.94 -27.51 -9.81
CA ALA A 524 -57.57 -26.21 -10.06
C ALA A 524 -57.38 -25.22 -8.88
N ASP A 525 -57.26 -23.95 -9.27
CA ASP A 525 -57.29 -22.69 -8.55
C ASP A 525 -58.10 -22.58 -7.24
N THR A 526 -57.56 -21.83 -6.26
CA THR A 526 -58.02 -20.48 -5.83
C THR A 526 -57.59 -20.15 -4.39
N GLY A 527 -56.96 -18.98 -4.20
CA GLY A 527 -57.18 -18.12 -3.03
C GLY A 527 -56.18 -18.14 -1.87
N GLY A 528 -55.57 -16.97 -1.60
CA GLY A 528 -55.56 -16.42 -0.23
C GLY A 528 -54.23 -16.29 0.53
N LEU A 529 -53.52 -15.18 0.26
CA LEU A 529 -52.86 -14.26 1.19
C LEU A 529 -52.05 -14.80 2.41
N ALA A 530 -50.76 -14.46 2.43
CA ALA A 530 -50.10 -13.96 3.64
C ALA A 530 -49.22 -12.76 3.27
N ALA A 531 -49.55 -11.61 3.87
CA ALA A 531 -48.83 -10.36 3.77
C ALA A 531 -47.93 -10.18 5.00
N THR A 532 -46.66 -9.86 4.77
CA THR A 532 -45.74 -9.14 5.68
C THR A 532 -44.77 -8.38 4.77
N GLY A 533 -44.89 -7.06 4.57
CA GLY A 533 -44.24 -6.04 5.40
C GLY A 533 -42.71 -6.17 5.28
N SER A 534 -41.93 -5.27 4.70
CA SER A 534 -41.90 -3.82 4.92
C SER A 534 -41.08 -3.15 3.81
N ALA A 535 -41.63 -2.09 3.21
CA ALA A 535 -40.89 -1.14 2.37
C ALA A 535 -40.28 -0.06 3.29
N ALA A 536 -38.97 0.17 3.19
CA ALA A 536 -38.30 1.29 3.85
C ALA A 536 -38.11 2.43 2.84
N THR A 537 -39.04 3.37 2.87
CA THR A 537 -38.94 4.71 2.29
C THR A 537 -38.02 5.57 3.17
N VAL A 538 -36.93 6.10 2.61
CA VAL A 538 -36.09 7.13 3.25
C VAL A 538 -36.73 8.51 2.99
N PRO A 539 -36.95 9.36 4.02
CA PRO A 539 -37.44 10.72 3.80
C PRO A 539 -36.30 11.66 3.42
N ALA A 540 -36.54 12.46 2.39
CA ALA A 540 -35.76 13.66 2.10
C ALA A 540 -36.10 14.74 3.15
N ALA A 541 -35.08 15.22 3.86
CA ALA A 541 -35.16 16.43 4.68
C ALA A 541 -34.06 17.40 4.25
N VAL A 542 -34.49 18.53 3.69
CA VAL A 542 -33.66 19.70 3.37
C VAL A 542 -33.53 20.54 4.65
N ALA A 543 -32.29 20.82 5.07
CA ALA A 543 -31.98 21.93 5.98
C ALA A 543 -30.61 22.50 5.63
N SER A 544 -30.60 23.48 4.72
CA SER A 544 -29.46 24.32 4.39
C SER A 544 -29.32 25.43 5.43
N ALA A 545 -28.29 25.36 6.29
CA ALA A 545 -27.89 26.50 7.13
C ALA A 545 -26.47 26.30 7.72
N ALA A 546 -25.42 26.61 6.96
CA ALA A 546 -24.11 27.01 7.49
C ALA A 546 -23.23 27.59 6.37
N LEU A 547 -23.63 28.75 5.85
CA LEU A 547 -22.82 29.54 4.92
C LEU A 547 -22.98 31.02 5.30
N LEU A 548 -22.37 31.44 6.41
CA LEU A 548 -22.17 32.85 6.79
C LEU A 548 -21.34 32.94 8.08
N LEU A 549 -20.02 32.70 7.99
CA LEU A 549 -19.03 33.35 8.86
C LEU A 549 -17.55 33.23 8.41
N LEU A 550 -17.27 33.00 7.13
CA LEU A 550 -15.93 33.29 6.58
C LEU A 550 -15.98 33.86 5.16
N GLY A 551 -16.93 34.79 4.95
CA GLY A 551 -16.55 36.00 4.23
C GLY A 551 -15.73 36.86 5.20
N ILE A 552 -14.43 37.02 4.96
CA ILE A 552 -13.61 38.19 5.38
C ILE A 552 -12.20 38.16 4.74
N THR A 553 -11.67 37.02 4.27
CA THR A 553 -10.29 36.97 3.72
C THR A 553 -10.14 37.30 2.23
N LEU A 554 -11.18 37.15 1.39
CA LEU A 554 -11.05 37.33 -0.06
C LEU A 554 -11.44 38.72 -0.61
N LEU A 555 -11.79 39.68 0.26
CA LEU A 555 -12.13 41.06 -0.16
C LEU A 555 -11.12 42.14 0.28
N LEU A 556 -10.03 41.78 0.97
CA LEU A 556 -8.97 42.72 1.37
C LEU A 556 -7.64 42.59 0.58
N ALA A 557 -7.44 41.57 -0.24
CA ALA A 557 -6.23 41.47 -1.08
C ALA A 557 -6.35 42.24 -2.41
N ARG A 558 -7.51 42.84 -2.74
CA ARG A 558 -7.68 43.70 -3.93
C ARG A 558 -7.55 45.21 -3.65
N ARG A 559 -6.95 45.58 -2.51
CA ARG A 559 -6.51 46.95 -2.18
C ARG A 559 -5.12 46.93 -1.54
N ARG A 560 -4.08 46.51 -2.28
CA ARG A 560 -2.68 46.95 -2.14
C ARG A 560 -1.79 46.24 -3.17
N SER A 561 -1.88 46.71 -4.41
CA SER A 561 -0.81 46.79 -5.43
C SER A 561 -1.45 47.32 -6.72
#